data_AF-A0A1C1CU26-F1
#
_entry.id   AF-A0A1C1CU26-F1
#
_cell.length_a   1.000
_cell.length_b   1.000
_cell.length_c   1.000
_cell.angle_alpha   90.00
_cell.angle_beta   90.00
_cell.angle_gamma   90.00
#
_symmetry.space_group_name_H-M   'P 1'
#
loop_
_entity.id
_entity.type
_entity.pdbx_description
1 polymer ?
#
loop_
_entity_poly.entity_id
_entity_poly.type
_entity_poly.pdbx_seq_one_letter_code
_entity_poly.pdbx_strand_id
1 'polypeptide(L)'
;MSDDDDFMQESDPEQYDFEYEDDDDVDAGDASVDIENKYYNAKQLKVESPQEAIDEFLGVPALEDEKGDWGFKGLKQAIKLEFALGRYDDAVKHYKELLTYVKSAVTRNYSEKSINNMLDYIEKVTGQQADASATDSTAYKSMEEFYSLTLSTFQATNNERLALKTNLKLAKLYLDKKDYNQLTNKVREIHQACQKEDGTDDPGKGTYSLEAYALEIQMYAEMKNNKRLKSLYQKALTVRSAVPHPKVQGVIRECGGKMHMSEENWKEAQSDFFESFKNYDEAGSMQRIQVLKYLVLTTMLMKSTINPFDSQETKPYKNDPRISAMTDLVDAYQRDDIFRYESILKDNQDLLADPFIAENIDEVSRNMRTKAILMLIAPYTRFTLQFIAERIKIPVSEVQDILGVLIVDKKLQAKINQQNGTVEVEDSQGSDKEHLNRLRDWTSAVETLWTTVLNDGDGFKLEDAQGGAGFPGMNFPMGFDPAGPIPSRGPGRRGAARGRGGGKLVAPI
;
A
#
# COMPACT_ATOMS: atom_id res chain seq x y z
N MET A 1 12.91 34.84 42.72
CA MET A 1 12.04 34.06 43.61
C MET A 1 11.97 32.70 42.97
N SER A 2 12.63 31.72 43.60
CA SER A 2 12.27 30.31 43.43
C SER A 2 10.82 30.17 43.86
N ASP A 3 10.02 29.41 43.10
CA ASP A 3 8.78 28.72 43.50
C ASP A 3 7.84 28.62 42.29
N ASP A 4 7.91 27.50 41.57
CA ASP A 4 6.73 26.72 41.10
C ASP A 4 7.08 25.55 40.14
N ASP A 5 8.34 25.08 40.10
CA ASP A 5 8.74 23.90 39.31
C ASP A 5 8.61 22.54 40.06
N ASP A 6 8.07 22.51 41.28
CA ASP A 6 8.07 21.31 42.14
C ASP A 6 6.73 20.56 42.22
N PHE A 7 5.80 20.77 41.27
CA PHE A 7 4.54 20.00 41.21
C PHE A 7 4.40 19.14 39.94
N MET A 8 5.51 18.62 39.45
CA MET A 8 5.54 17.53 38.46
C MET A 8 6.29 16.33 39.07
N GLN A 9 5.73 15.76 40.15
CA GLN A 9 6.02 14.36 40.43
C GLN A 9 5.35 13.56 39.30
N GLU A 10 6.14 13.25 38.28
CA GLU A 10 5.87 12.17 37.34
C GLU A 10 5.67 10.90 38.16
N SER A 11 4.42 10.68 38.58
CA SER A 11 3.97 9.39 39.06
C SER A 11 4.09 8.45 37.88
N ASP A 12 5.18 7.69 37.89
CA ASP A 12 5.49 6.63 36.94
C ASP A 12 4.23 5.79 36.68
N PRO A 13 3.65 5.80 35.46
CA PRO A 13 2.43 5.06 35.16
C PRO A 13 2.59 3.54 35.32
N GLU A 14 3.82 3.06 35.48
CA GLU A 14 4.16 1.64 35.46
C GLU A 14 3.94 0.90 36.79
N GLN A 15 3.60 1.59 37.89
CA GLN A 15 3.46 0.93 39.20
C GLN A 15 2.04 0.84 39.77
N TYR A 16 1.04 1.49 39.15
CA TYR A 16 -0.35 1.46 39.62
C TYR A 16 -1.32 1.03 38.51
N ASP A 17 -1.15 -0.20 38.01
CA ASP A 17 -2.20 -0.90 37.28
C ASP A 17 -3.25 -1.34 38.33
N PHE A 18 -4.24 -0.47 38.58
CA PHE A 18 -5.43 -0.81 39.36
C PHE A 18 -6.19 -1.90 38.59
N GLU A 19 -5.81 -3.17 38.79
CA GLU A 19 -6.67 -4.31 38.49
C GLU A 19 -7.91 -4.19 39.39
N TYR A 20 -8.99 -3.58 38.88
CA TYR A 20 -10.34 -3.80 39.42
C TYR A 20 -10.65 -5.29 39.23
N GLU A 21 -10.29 -6.11 40.21
CA GLU A 21 -10.81 -7.47 40.30
C GLU A 21 -12.33 -7.34 40.44
N ASP A 22 -13.09 -8.00 39.55
CA ASP A 22 -14.54 -7.97 39.63
C ASP A 22 -14.96 -8.46 41.02
N ASP A 23 -15.54 -7.56 41.83
CA ASP A 23 -16.24 -7.88 43.07
C ASP A 23 -17.52 -8.65 42.71
N ASP A 24 -17.38 -9.88 42.26
CA ASP A 24 -18.49 -10.83 42.21
C ASP A 24 -18.72 -11.33 43.65
N ASP A 25 -19.42 -10.51 44.45
CA ASP A 25 -19.90 -10.85 45.78
C ASP A 25 -20.86 -12.05 45.70
N VAL A 26 -20.39 -13.24 46.10
CA VAL A 26 -21.25 -14.39 46.39
C VAL A 26 -21.16 -14.73 47.88
N ASP A 27 -22.27 -14.41 48.56
CA ASP A 27 -22.60 -14.55 49.97
C ASP A 27 -22.54 -16.03 50.42
N ALA A 28 -21.56 -16.43 51.25
CA ALA A 28 -21.50 -17.80 51.80
C ALA A 28 -20.72 -17.93 53.15
N GLY A 29 -21.43 -18.02 54.29
CA GLY A 29 -21.14 -18.84 55.49
C GLY A 29 -19.85 -18.68 56.34
N ASP A 30 -19.95 -18.92 57.67
CA ASP A 30 -18.86 -18.76 58.69
C ASP A 30 -17.53 -19.47 58.39
N ALA A 31 -17.53 -20.64 57.73
CA ALA A 31 -16.28 -21.33 57.34
C ALA A 31 -15.53 -20.61 56.20
N SER A 32 -16.18 -19.67 55.52
CA SER A 32 -15.56 -18.80 54.50
C SER A 32 -14.69 -17.72 55.13
N VAL A 33 -14.95 -17.29 56.37
CA VAL A 33 -14.26 -16.13 56.96
C VAL A 33 -12.77 -16.40 57.18
N ASP A 34 -12.40 -17.60 57.64
CA ASP A 34 -11.00 -17.96 57.87
C ASP A 34 -10.22 -18.09 56.54
N ILE A 35 -10.87 -18.61 55.51
CA ILE A 35 -10.30 -18.79 54.16
C ILE A 35 -10.11 -17.42 53.49
N GLU A 36 -11.12 -16.56 53.60
CA GLU A 36 -11.13 -15.17 53.13
C GLU A 36 -10.03 -14.34 53.82
N ASN A 37 -9.93 -14.43 55.15
CA ASN A 37 -8.88 -13.76 55.91
C ASN A 37 -7.48 -14.17 55.44
N LYS A 38 -7.27 -15.47 55.17
CA LYS A 38 -5.99 -15.95 54.65
C LYS A 38 -5.69 -15.40 53.27
N TYR A 39 -6.69 -15.34 52.39
CA TYR A 39 -6.54 -14.76 51.05
C TYR A 39 -6.17 -13.26 51.11
N TYR A 40 -6.87 -12.46 51.92
CA TYR A 40 -6.56 -11.04 52.05
C TYR A 40 -5.22 -10.78 52.74
N ASN A 41 -4.83 -11.61 53.71
CA ASN A 41 -3.49 -11.55 54.30
C ASN A 41 -2.40 -11.81 53.26
N ALA A 42 -2.56 -12.84 52.42
CA ALA A 42 -1.66 -13.12 51.31
C ALA A 42 -1.59 -11.94 50.31
N LYS A 43 -2.72 -11.27 50.06
CA LYS A 43 -2.80 -10.09 49.18
C LYS A 43 -2.03 -8.89 49.74
N GLN A 44 -2.03 -8.65 51.05
CA GLN A 44 -1.22 -7.61 51.67
C GLN A 44 0.29 -7.91 51.56
N LEU A 45 0.67 -9.19 51.73
CA LEU A 45 2.06 -9.64 51.60
C LEU A 45 2.61 -9.53 50.17
N LYS A 46 1.76 -9.37 49.15
CA LYS A 46 2.19 -9.25 47.75
C LYS A 46 3.20 -8.12 47.52
N VAL A 47 3.04 -7.01 48.26
CA VAL A 47 3.91 -5.82 48.14
C VAL A 47 5.18 -5.98 48.96
N GLU A 48 5.07 -6.57 50.15
CA GLU A 48 6.17 -6.66 51.12
C GLU A 48 7.10 -7.85 50.86
N SER A 49 6.52 -9.04 50.63
CA SER A 49 7.21 -10.32 50.49
C SER A 49 6.53 -11.21 49.44
N PRO A 50 6.86 -11.07 48.13
CA PRO A 50 6.22 -11.85 47.07
C PRO A 50 6.34 -13.38 47.23
N GLN A 51 7.40 -13.87 47.86
CA GLN A 51 7.61 -15.30 48.10
C GLN A 51 6.70 -15.84 49.20
N GLU A 52 6.57 -15.13 50.31
CA GLU A 52 5.67 -15.50 51.41
C GLU A 52 4.21 -15.41 50.97
N ALA A 53 3.88 -14.41 50.12
CA ALA A 53 2.57 -14.29 49.52
C ALA A 53 2.19 -15.53 48.69
N ILE A 54 3.14 -16.10 47.92
CA ILE A 54 2.91 -17.35 47.16
C ILE A 54 2.56 -18.49 48.11
N ASP A 55 3.34 -18.69 49.17
CA ASP A 55 3.11 -19.78 50.13
C ASP A 55 1.74 -19.63 50.83
N GLU A 56 1.36 -18.41 51.20
CA GLU A 56 0.05 -18.13 51.78
C GLU A 56 -1.10 -18.37 50.79
N PHE A 57 -0.95 -17.92 49.53
CA PHE A 57 -1.93 -18.18 48.47
C PHE A 57 -2.09 -19.68 48.14
N LEU A 58 -0.99 -20.43 48.08
CA LEU A 58 -1.01 -21.89 47.90
C LEU A 58 -1.59 -22.61 49.12
N GLY A 59 -1.55 -21.97 50.29
CA GLY A 59 -2.18 -22.45 51.51
C GLY A 59 -3.70 -22.25 51.57
N VAL A 60 -4.31 -21.51 50.65
CA VAL A 60 -5.78 -21.31 50.58
C VAL A 60 -6.51 -22.57 50.06
N PRO A 61 -6.11 -23.19 48.93
CA PRO A 61 -6.65 -24.48 48.48
C PRO A 61 -6.67 -25.59 49.54
N ALA A 62 -5.70 -25.61 50.44
CA ALA A 62 -5.57 -26.63 51.47
C ALA A 62 -6.57 -26.49 52.63
N LEU A 63 -7.20 -25.32 52.78
CA LEU A 63 -8.23 -25.06 53.79
C LEU A 63 -9.64 -25.37 53.29
N GLU A 64 -9.82 -25.56 51.99
CA GLU A 64 -11.09 -25.93 51.39
C GLU A 64 -11.26 -27.46 51.38
N ASP A 65 -12.28 -27.97 52.09
CA ASP A 65 -12.63 -29.41 52.08
C ASP A 65 -13.07 -29.89 50.69
N GLU A 66 -13.78 -29.03 49.95
CA GLU A 66 -14.13 -29.19 48.54
C GLU A 66 -13.61 -27.99 47.76
N LYS A 67 -13.08 -28.22 46.56
CA LYS A 67 -12.57 -27.15 45.69
C LYS A 67 -13.59 -26.02 45.56
N GLY A 68 -13.23 -24.84 46.07
CA GLY A 68 -14.07 -23.65 46.06
C GLY A 68 -13.49 -22.51 45.22
N ASP A 69 -14.13 -21.35 45.32
CA ASP A 69 -13.73 -20.13 44.59
C ASP A 69 -12.48 -19.48 45.20
N TRP A 70 -12.27 -19.60 46.52
CA TRP A 70 -11.09 -19.01 47.17
C TRP A 70 -9.82 -19.78 46.81
N GLY A 71 -9.86 -21.11 46.77
CA GLY A 71 -8.75 -21.93 46.27
C GLY A 71 -8.38 -21.57 44.83
N PHE A 72 -9.38 -21.30 43.99
CA PHE A 72 -9.16 -20.85 42.61
C PHE A 72 -8.51 -19.44 42.53
N LYS A 73 -9.03 -18.47 43.30
CA LYS A 73 -8.49 -17.12 43.40
C LYS A 73 -7.05 -17.12 43.95
N GLY A 74 -6.78 -17.96 44.95
CA GLY A 74 -5.45 -18.16 45.54
C GLY A 74 -4.45 -18.68 44.52
N LEU A 75 -4.76 -19.81 43.86
CA LEU A 75 -3.91 -20.37 42.81
C LEU A 75 -3.63 -19.37 41.68
N LYS A 76 -4.65 -18.62 41.25
CA LYS A 76 -4.50 -17.58 40.22
C LYS A 76 -3.45 -16.53 40.60
N GLN A 77 -3.50 -16.02 41.83
CA GLN A 77 -2.54 -15.01 42.29
C GLN A 77 -1.14 -15.59 42.55
N ALA A 78 -1.06 -16.82 43.08
CA ALA A 78 0.21 -17.54 43.23
C ALA A 78 0.91 -17.70 41.87
N ILE A 79 0.21 -18.17 40.83
CA ILE A 79 0.76 -18.35 39.48
C ILE A 79 1.25 -17.03 38.88
N LYS A 80 0.48 -15.93 39.03
CA LYS A 80 0.90 -14.60 38.55
C LYS A 80 2.22 -14.16 39.19
N LEU A 81 2.39 -14.43 40.50
CA LEU A 81 3.60 -14.09 41.24
C LEU A 81 4.77 -15.00 40.91
N GLU A 82 4.53 -16.31 40.82
CA GLU A 82 5.56 -17.29 40.43
C GLU A 82 6.12 -16.98 39.04
N PHE A 83 5.25 -16.66 38.09
CA PHE A 83 5.67 -16.27 36.75
C PHE A 83 6.48 -14.97 36.76
N ALA A 84 6.06 -13.96 37.54
CA ALA A 84 6.81 -12.72 37.69
C ALA A 84 8.19 -12.90 38.36
N LEU A 85 8.31 -13.88 39.28
CA LEU A 85 9.58 -14.24 39.92
C LEU A 85 10.47 -15.18 39.09
N GLY A 86 10.03 -15.60 37.90
CA GLY A 86 10.76 -16.54 37.05
C GLY A 86 10.73 -17.99 37.52
N ARG A 87 9.84 -18.35 38.46
CA ARG A 87 9.62 -19.73 38.93
C ARG A 87 8.68 -20.48 37.97
N TYR A 88 9.15 -20.69 36.74
CA TYR A 88 8.34 -21.20 35.64
C TYR A 88 7.80 -22.63 35.85
N ASP A 89 8.62 -23.52 36.45
CA ASP A 89 8.22 -24.91 36.69
C ASP A 89 7.11 -25.02 37.73
N ASP A 90 7.21 -24.23 38.81
CA ASP A 90 6.19 -24.13 39.86
C ASP A 90 4.89 -23.53 39.31
N ALA A 91 5.01 -22.46 38.52
CA ALA A 91 3.86 -21.83 37.86
C ALA A 91 3.09 -22.82 36.97
N VAL A 92 3.79 -23.65 36.18
CA VAL A 92 3.15 -24.69 35.36
C VAL A 92 2.49 -25.76 36.22
N LYS A 93 3.13 -26.18 37.32
CA LYS A 93 2.59 -27.17 38.25
C LYS A 93 1.29 -26.67 38.90
N HIS A 94 1.27 -25.45 39.42
CA HIS A 94 0.07 -24.84 40.00
C HIS A 94 -0.98 -24.52 38.94
N TYR A 95 -0.58 -24.22 37.70
CA TYR A 95 -1.54 -24.07 36.60
C TYR A 95 -2.24 -25.38 36.25
N LYS A 96 -1.53 -26.51 36.24
CA LYS A 96 -2.16 -27.84 36.10
C LYS A 96 -3.19 -28.08 37.19
N GLU A 97 -2.89 -27.67 38.42
CA GLU A 97 -3.83 -27.76 39.54
C GLU A 97 -5.03 -26.83 39.35
N LEU A 98 -4.82 -25.57 38.97
CA LEU A 98 -5.89 -24.60 38.68
C LEU A 98 -6.84 -25.12 37.59
N LEU A 99 -6.34 -25.75 36.53
CA LEU A 99 -7.17 -26.31 35.47
C LEU A 99 -8.10 -27.43 35.97
N THR A 100 -7.81 -28.06 37.11
CA THR A 100 -8.71 -29.04 37.72
C THR A 100 -9.94 -28.40 38.39
N TYR A 101 -9.89 -27.13 38.78
CA TYR A 101 -11.02 -26.38 39.35
C TYR A 101 -12.06 -26.02 38.28
N VAL A 102 -11.61 -25.85 37.03
CA VAL A 102 -12.46 -25.50 35.87
C VAL A 102 -13.61 -26.48 35.66
N LYS A 103 -13.42 -27.76 36.03
CA LYS A 103 -14.43 -28.81 35.85
C LYS A 103 -15.39 -28.97 37.03
N SER A 104 -15.02 -28.53 38.22
CA SER A 104 -15.71 -28.91 39.47
C SER A 104 -16.22 -27.74 40.31
N ALA A 105 -15.42 -26.68 40.42
CA ALA A 105 -15.62 -25.63 41.43
C ALA A 105 -16.17 -24.32 40.85
N VAL A 106 -15.80 -24.05 39.61
CA VAL A 106 -15.92 -22.71 39.02
C VAL A 106 -16.79 -22.77 37.78
N THR A 107 -17.57 -21.71 37.54
CA THR A 107 -18.41 -21.63 36.34
C THR A 107 -17.55 -21.57 35.07
N ARG A 108 -18.08 -22.13 33.97
CA ARG A 108 -17.39 -22.12 32.67
C ARG A 108 -17.00 -20.70 32.23
N ASN A 109 -17.91 -19.73 32.33
CA ASN A 109 -17.63 -18.35 31.89
C ASN A 109 -16.55 -17.66 32.74
N TYR A 110 -16.58 -17.84 34.06
CA TYR A 110 -15.60 -17.25 34.95
C TYR A 110 -14.22 -17.91 34.78
N SER A 111 -14.17 -19.24 34.66
CA SER A 111 -12.92 -19.95 34.35
C SER A 111 -12.35 -19.53 32.99
N GLU A 112 -13.18 -19.32 31.97
CA GLU A 112 -12.73 -18.79 30.67
C GLU A 112 -12.18 -17.36 30.78
N LYS A 113 -12.86 -16.44 31.48
CA LYS A 113 -12.39 -15.06 31.68
C LYS A 113 -11.07 -15.03 32.44
N SER A 114 -10.99 -15.79 33.53
CA SER A 114 -9.80 -15.87 34.37
C SER A 114 -8.59 -16.47 33.63
N ILE A 115 -8.78 -17.53 32.85
CA ILE A 115 -7.71 -18.14 32.04
C ILE A 115 -7.27 -17.20 30.92
N ASN A 116 -8.20 -16.51 30.24
CA ASN A 116 -7.81 -15.49 29.26
C ASN A 116 -6.95 -14.39 29.90
N ASN A 117 -7.39 -13.84 31.03
CA ASN A 117 -6.66 -12.79 31.74
C ASN A 117 -5.28 -13.27 32.23
N MET A 118 -5.15 -14.54 32.65
CA MET A 118 -3.86 -15.12 33.01
C MET A 118 -2.95 -15.26 31.79
N LEU A 119 -3.46 -15.77 30.66
CA LEU A 119 -2.67 -15.86 29.42
C LEU A 119 -2.26 -14.49 28.90
N ASP A 120 -3.14 -13.48 29.00
CA ASP A 120 -2.84 -12.08 28.65
C ASP A 120 -1.72 -11.52 29.56
N TYR A 121 -1.77 -11.80 30.86
CA TYR A 121 -0.73 -11.40 31.81
C TYR A 121 0.62 -12.07 31.50
N ILE A 122 0.62 -13.39 31.28
CA ILE A 122 1.83 -14.16 30.93
C ILE A 122 2.42 -13.64 29.61
N GLU A 123 1.61 -13.34 28.60
CA GLU A 123 2.04 -12.73 27.33
C GLU A 123 2.67 -11.35 27.55
N LYS A 124 2.07 -10.50 28.40
CA LYS A 124 2.59 -9.16 28.77
C LYS A 124 3.95 -9.28 29.47
N VAL A 125 4.08 -10.12 30.49
CA VAL A 125 5.33 -10.31 31.26
C VAL A 125 6.44 -10.88 30.38
N THR A 126 6.12 -11.88 29.56
CA THR A 126 7.08 -12.48 28.61
C THR A 126 7.54 -11.45 27.57
N GLY A 127 6.62 -10.59 27.09
CA GLY A 127 6.95 -9.51 26.16
C GLY A 127 7.85 -8.42 26.77
N GLN A 128 7.71 -8.10 28.05
CA GLN A 128 8.56 -7.15 28.77
C GLN A 128 9.97 -7.70 29.04
N GLN A 129 10.11 -9.02 29.19
CA GLN A 129 11.39 -9.67 29.45
C GLN A 129 12.23 -9.94 28.19
N ALA A 130 11.68 -9.69 26.99
CA ALA A 130 12.31 -9.99 25.69
C ALA A 130 13.65 -9.28 25.42
N ASP A 131 14.06 -8.32 26.25
CA ASP A 131 15.39 -7.69 26.20
C ASP A 131 16.50 -8.53 26.89
N ALA A 132 16.18 -9.63 27.59
CA ALA A 132 17.12 -10.40 28.41
C ALA A 132 17.40 -11.82 27.87
N SER A 133 18.35 -11.90 26.93
CA SER A 133 18.74 -13.03 26.05
C SER A 133 18.84 -14.49 26.58
N ALA A 134 18.75 -14.75 27.89
CA ALA A 134 18.92 -16.10 28.47
C ALA A 134 17.66 -16.60 29.23
N THR A 135 16.92 -15.70 29.87
CA THR A 135 15.63 -15.98 30.53
C THR A 135 14.50 -16.28 29.54
N ASP A 136 14.68 -15.88 28.28
CA ASP A 136 13.68 -15.99 27.22
C ASP A 136 13.27 -17.44 26.92
N SER A 137 14.23 -18.35 26.78
CA SER A 137 13.92 -19.72 26.33
C SER A 137 13.05 -20.49 27.34
N THR A 138 13.25 -20.28 28.63
CA THR A 138 12.46 -20.92 29.69
C THR A 138 11.08 -20.29 29.82
N ALA A 139 10.97 -18.96 29.73
CA ALA A 139 9.69 -18.25 29.77
C ALA A 139 8.78 -18.67 28.60
N TYR A 140 9.32 -18.71 27.39
CA TYR A 140 8.57 -19.16 26.21
C TYR A 140 8.15 -20.63 26.28
N LYS A 141 9.02 -21.52 26.78
CA LYS A 141 8.68 -22.94 26.99
C LYS A 141 7.55 -23.08 28.00
N SER A 142 7.64 -22.37 29.12
CA SER A 142 6.58 -22.32 30.12
C SER A 142 5.28 -21.84 29.49
N MET A 143 5.30 -20.72 28.74
CA MET A 143 4.12 -20.20 28.06
C MET A 143 3.53 -21.19 27.04
N GLU A 144 4.36 -21.90 26.28
CA GLU A 144 3.91 -22.99 25.39
C GLU A 144 3.22 -24.11 26.19
N GLU A 145 3.75 -24.49 27.36
CA GLU A 145 3.10 -25.43 28.26
C GLU A 145 1.77 -24.92 28.79
N PHE A 146 1.68 -23.66 29.23
CA PHE A 146 0.42 -23.00 29.62
C PHE A 146 -0.60 -23.11 28.49
N TYR A 147 -0.24 -22.72 27.26
CA TYR A 147 -1.13 -22.81 26.10
C TYR A 147 -1.56 -24.26 25.80
N SER A 148 -0.63 -25.22 25.82
CA SER A 148 -0.93 -26.62 25.54
C SER A 148 -1.89 -27.25 26.56
N LEU A 149 -1.70 -26.97 27.85
CA LEU A 149 -2.55 -27.44 28.94
C LEU A 149 -3.93 -26.83 28.87
N THR A 150 -3.99 -25.54 28.53
CA THR A 150 -5.23 -24.81 28.30
C THR A 150 -6.03 -25.41 27.14
N LEU A 151 -5.36 -25.68 26.02
CA LEU A 151 -5.97 -26.29 24.85
C LEU A 151 -6.49 -27.70 25.15
N SER A 152 -5.70 -28.53 25.83
CA SER A 152 -6.10 -29.88 26.23
C SER A 152 -7.35 -29.85 27.14
N THR A 153 -7.41 -28.91 28.08
CA THR A 153 -8.53 -28.75 29.00
C THR A 153 -9.79 -28.26 28.28
N PHE A 154 -9.68 -27.26 27.39
CA PHE A 154 -10.84 -26.71 26.69
C PHE A 154 -11.34 -27.56 25.53
N GLN A 155 -10.48 -28.35 24.88
CA GLN A 155 -10.92 -29.38 23.94
C GLN A 155 -11.81 -30.41 24.63
N ALA A 156 -11.48 -30.81 25.87
CA ALA A 156 -12.34 -31.69 26.66
C ALA A 156 -13.68 -31.03 27.07
N THR A 157 -13.73 -29.70 27.20
CA THR A 157 -14.93 -28.93 27.57
C THR A 157 -15.78 -28.50 26.37
N ASN A 158 -15.41 -28.90 25.14
CA ASN A 158 -16.07 -28.53 23.89
C ASN A 158 -16.17 -27.00 23.68
N ASN A 159 -15.08 -26.29 23.96
CA ASN A 159 -14.98 -24.83 23.91
C ASN A 159 -14.33 -24.35 22.60
N GLU A 160 -15.00 -24.52 21.47
CA GLU A 160 -14.42 -24.25 20.14
C GLU A 160 -13.90 -22.82 19.97
N ARG A 161 -14.67 -21.81 20.38
CA ARG A 161 -14.31 -20.39 20.21
C ARG A 161 -13.05 -20.02 20.96
N LEU A 162 -12.97 -20.43 22.23
CA LEU A 162 -11.80 -20.15 23.06
C LEU A 162 -10.61 -20.97 22.59
N ALA A 163 -10.80 -22.23 22.20
CA ALA A 163 -9.74 -23.06 21.63
C ALA A 163 -9.14 -22.42 20.37
N LEU A 164 -9.96 -21.87 19.46
CA LEU A 164 -9.48 -21.13 18.28
C LEU A 164 -8.68 -19.88 18.67
N LYS A 165 -9.19 -19.06 19.60
CA LYS A 165 -8.47 -17.87 20.08
C LYS A 165 -7.12 -18.23 20.70
N THR A 166 -7.08 -19.26 21.53
CA THR A 166 -5.87 -19.75 22.18
C THR A 166 -4.89 -20.35 21.16
N ASN A 167 -5.38 -21.10 20.17
CA ASN A 167 -4.54 -21.62 19.08
C ASN A 167 -3.93 -20.49 18.24
N LEU A 168 -4.67 -19.42 17.96
CA LEU A 168 -4.17 -18.26 17.24
C LEU A 168 -3.07 -17.52 18.02
N LYS A 169 -3.25 -17.34 19.34
CA LYS A 169 -2.21 -16.80 20.20
C LYS A 169 -0.95 -17.67 20.22
N LEU A 170 -1.11 -18.99 20.32
CA LEU A 170 0.00 -19.93 20.26
C LEU A 170 0.71 -19.88 18.90
N ALA A 171 -0.04 -19.78 17.79
CA ALA A 171 0.53 -19.60 16.46
C ALA A 171 1.30 -18.28 16.35
N LYS A 172 0.77 -17.18 16.86
CA LYS A 172 1.49 -15.90 16.93
C LYS A 172 2.81 -16.02 17.70
N LEU A 173 2.82 -16.73 18.83
CA LEU A 173 4.05 -17.03 19.57
C LEU A 173 5.07 -17.82 18.73
N TYR A 174 4.62 -18.84 17.98
CA TYR A 174 5.53 -19.58 17.10
C TYR A 174 6.10 -18.72 15.98
N LEU A 175 5.32 -17.76 15.47
CA LEU A 175 5.79 -16.77 14.50
C LEU A 175 6.85 -15.85 15.12
N ASP A 176 6.62 -15.33 16.32
CA ASP A 176 7.56 -14.45 17.03
C ASP A 176 8.89 -15.17 17.35
N LYS A 177 8.82 -16.47 17.69
CA LYS A 177 9.99 -17.35 17.90
C LYS A 177 10.69 -17.76 16.60
N LYS A 178 10.11 -17.47 15.43
CA LYS A 178 10.53 -17.96 14.10
C LYS A 178 10.55 -19.50 13.99
N ASP A 179 9.71 -20.21 14.76
CA ASP A 179 9.54 -21.66 14.65
C ASP A 179 8.48 -21.99 13.59
N TYR A 180 8.91 -21.93 12.31
CA TYR A 180 8.01 -22.12 11.18
C TYR A 180 7.43 -23.54 11.07
N ASN A 181 8.09 -24.54 11.65
CA ASN A 181 7.61 -25.93 11.61
C ASN A 181 6.38 -26.09 12.50
N GLN A 182 6.46 -25.64 13.75
CA GLN A 182 5.33 -25.67 14.67
C GLN A 182 4.21 -24.74 14.21
N LEU A 183 4.56 -23.56 13.70
CA LEU A 183 3.60 -22.61 13.13
C LEU A 183 2.80 -23.25 11.98
N THR A 184 3.47 -23.87 11.01
CA THR A 184 2.79 -24.50 9.85
C THR A 184 1.81 -25.58 10.28
N ASN A 185 2.17 -26.39 11.29
CA ASN A 185 1.28 -27.43 11.81
C ASN A 185 0.09 -26.81 12.55
N LYS A 186 0.35 -25.82 13.42
CA LYS A 186 -0.69 -25.16 14.21
C LYS A 186 -1.69 -24.40 13.34
N VAL A 187 -1.23 -23.69 12.32
CA VAL A 187 -2.13 -22.96 11.42
C VAL A 187 -2.97 -23.91 10.56
N ARG A 188 -2.42 -25.06 10.17
CA ARG A 188 -3.21 -26.12 9.52
C ARG A 188 -4.33 -26.63 10.42
N GLU A 189 -4.06 -26.86 11.70
CA GLU A 189 -5.09 -27.26 12.68
C GLU A 189 -6.17 -26.17 12.82
N ILE A 190 -5.79 -24.89 12.84
CA ILE A 190 -6.73 -23.76 12.91
C ILE A 190 -7.62 -23.71 11.67
N HIS A 191 -7.04 -23.85 10.47
CA HIS A 191 -7.82 -23.90 9.23
C HIS A 191 -8.79 -25.08 9.21
N GLN A 192 -8.37 -26.27 9.66
CA GLN A 192 -9.26 -27.43 9.78
C GLN A 192 -10.41 -27.17 10.76
N ALA A 193 -10.14 -26.54 11.90
CA ALA A 193 -11.17 -26.18 12.89
C ALA A 193 -12.13 -25.08 12.40
N CYS A 194 -11.74 -24.31 11.37
CA CYS A 194 -12.57 -23.29 10.71
C CYS A 194 -13.36 -23.84 9.51
N GLN A 195 -13.15 -25.08 9.11
CA GLN A 195 -13.88 -25.74 8.03
C GLN A 195 -15.00 -26.61 8.60
N LYS A 196 -16.10 -26.72 7.84
CA LYS A 196 -17.19 -27.67 8.12
C LYS A 196 -16.78 -29.07 7.71
N GLU A 197 -17.56 -30.07 8.14
CA GLU A 197 -17.35 -31.48 7.75
C GLU A 197 -17.37 -31.71 6.23
N ASP A 198 -18.10 -30.88 5.48
CA ASP A 198 -18.18 -30.88 4.01
C ASP A 198 -16.95 -30.24 3.32
N GLY A 199 -15.96 -29.79 4.10
CA GLY A 199 -14.77 -29.08 3.60
C GLY A 199 -15.03 -27.63 3.16
N THR A 200 -16.26 -27.13 3.32
CA THR A 200 -16.61 -25.73 3.08
C THR A 200 -16.24 -24.85 4.27
N ASP A 201 -15.83 -23.60 4.02
CA ASP A 201 -15.48 -22.66 5.09
C ASP A 201 -16.72 -22.33 5.94
N ASP A 202 -16.55 -22.32 7.27
CA ASP A 202 -17.60 -21.88 8.18
C ASP A 202 -17.69 -20.35 8.21
N PRO A 203 -18.79 -19.74 7.74
CA PRO A 203 -18.95 -18.29 7.78
C PRO A 203 -18.84 -17.71 9.20
N GLY A 204 -19.25 -18.46 10.23
CA GLY A 204 -19.16 -18.03 11.63
C GLY A 204 -17.73 -17.97 12.18
N LYS A 205 -16.80 -18.68 11.55
CA LYS A 205 -15.37 -18.75 11.94
C LYS A 205 -14.47 -17.97 10.96
N GLY A 206 -15.05 -17.21 10.04
CA GLY A 206 -14.30 -16.49 9.01
C GLY A 206 -13.25 -15.53 9.55
N THR A 207 -13.52 -14.84 10.68
CA THR A 207 -12.54 -13.94 11.31
C THR A 207 -11.28 -14.68 11.75
N TYR A 208 -11.44 -15.86 12.36
CA TYR A 208 -10.31 -16.71 12.77
C TYR A 208 -9.55 -17.28 11.57
N SER A 209 -10.26 -17.62 10.48
CA SER A 209 -9.64 -18.06 9.23
C SER A 209 -8.78 -16.96 8.59
N LEU A 210 -9.24 -15.71 8.60
CA LEU A 210 -8.46 -14.56 8.10
C LEU A 210 -7.23 -14.27 8.97
N GLU A 211 -7.35 -14.37 10.30
CA GLU A 211 -6.19 -14.26 11.20
C GLU A 211 -5.15 -15.35 10.94
N ALA A 212 -5.60 -16.59 10.73
CA ALA A 212 -4.73 -17.70 10.33
C ALA A 212 -4.02 -17.40 9.00
N TYR A 213 -4.73 -16.95 7.97
CA TYR A 213 -4.11 -16.56 6.70
C TYR A 213 -3.10 -15.44 6.87
N ALA A 214 -3.37 -14.44 7.71
CA ALA A 214 -2.41 -13.36 7.96
C ALA A 214 -1.12 -13.86 8.64
N LEU A 215 -1.21 -14.84 9.54
CA LEU A 215 -0.04 -15.49 10.14
C LEU A 215 0.74 -16.31 9.10
N GLU A 216 0.06 -17.06 8.23
CA GLU A 216 0.74 -17.79 7.14
C GLU A 216 1.42 -16.83 6.16
N ILE A 217 0.77 -15.71 5.84
CA ILE A 217 1.34 -14.66 4.96
C ILE A 217 2.61 -14.09 5.58
N GLN A 218 2.61 -13.74 6.86
CA GLN A 218 3.80 -13.22 7.54
C GLN A 218 4.95 -14.25 7.54
N MET A 219 4.63 -15.52 7.83
CA MET A 219 5.60 -16.61 7.76
C MET A 219 6.20 -16.75 6.35
N TYR A 220 5.37 -16.87 5.32
CA TYR A 220 5.85 -17.09 3.95
C TYR A 220 6.53 -15.86 3.34
N ALA A 221 6.21 -14.65 3.82
CA ALA A 221 6.89 -13.42 3.45
C ALA A 221 8.34 -13.42 3.97
N GLU A 222 8.55 -13.76 5.24
CA GLU A 222 9.88 -13.89 5.84
C GLU A 222 10.68 -15.05 5.19
N MET A 223 10.02 -16.14 4.81
CA MET A 223 10.62 -17.25 4.06
C MET A 223 10.83 -16.96 2.56
N LYS A 224 10.43 -15.79 2.06
CA LYS A 224 10.52 -15.37 0.65
C LYS A 224 9.86 -16.35 -0.34
N ASN A 225 8.74 -16.98 0.04
CA ASN A 225 8.03 -17.95 -0.81
C ASN A 225 6.83 -17.32 -1.55
N ASN A 226 7.11 -16.62 -2.65
CA ASN A 226 6.11 -15.87 -3.43
C ASN A 226 4.98 -16.75 -4.01
N LYS A 227 5.27 -18.01 -4.40
CA LYS A 227 4.26 -18.91 -4.97
C LYS A 227 3.17 -19.26 -3.95
N ARG A 228 3.57 -19.52 -2.70
CA ARG A 228 2.63 -19.81 -1.62
C ARG A 228 1.84 -18.57 -1.24
N LEU A 229 2.50 -17.41 -1.12
CA LEU A 229 1.85 -16.12 -0.83
C LEU A 229 0.69 -15.82 -1.79
N LYS A 230 0.91 -15.98 -3.10
CA LYS A 230 -0.15 -15.79 -4.11
C LYS A 230 -1.37 -16.68 -3.85
N SER A 231 -1.14 -17.97 -3.60
CA SER A 231 -2.23 -18.92 -3.35
C SER A 231 -3.00 -18.60 -2.07
N LEU A 232 -2.31 -18.07 -1.05
CA LEU A 232 -2.92 -17.71 0.22
C LEU A 232 -3.73 -16.43 0.13
N TYR A 233 -3.20 -15.43 -0.56
CA TYR A 233 -3.92 -14.18 -0.80
C TYR A 233 -5.25 -14.42 -1.51
N GLN A 234 -5.25 -15.24 -2.56
CA GLN A 234 -6.48 -15.60 -3.28
C GLN A 234 -7.50 -16.32 -2.39
N LYS A 235 -7.05 -17.21 -1.49
CA LYS A 235 -7.93 -17.88 -0.50
C LYS A 235 -8.45 -16.91 0.56
N ALA A 236 -7.63 -15.97 1.02
CA ALA A 236 -8.08 -14.97 1.98
C ALA A 236 -9.20 -14.09 1.39
N LEU A 237 -9.12 -13.72 0.10
CA LEU A 237 -10.17 -12.95 -0.58
C LEU A 237 -11.49 -13.70 -0.77
N THR A 238 -11.51 -15.05 -0.70
CA THR A 238 -12.77 -15.80 -0.80
C THR A 238 -13.62 -15.73 0.48
N VAL A 239 -13.03 -15.32 1.61
CA VAL A 239 -13.72 -15.22 2.90
C VAL A 239 -14.51 -13.91 2.97
N ARG A 240 -15.80 -13.94 2.61
CA ARG A 240 -16.66 -12.74 2.52
C ARG A 240 -17.42 -12.37 3.80
N SER A 241 -17.69 -13.33 4.67
CA SER A 241 -18.62 -13.15 5.82
C SER A 241 -17.93 -12.74 7.12
N ALA A 242 -16.65 -12.38 7.06
CA ALA A 242 -15.84 -12.04 8.23
C ALA A 242 -15.65 -10.54 8.36
N VAL A 243 -15.75 -10.02 9.58
CA VAL A 243 -15.25 -8.69 9.94
C VAL A 243 -13.90 -8.91 10.63
N PRO A 244 -12.77 -8.91 9.89
CA PRO A 244 -11.46 -9.06 10.49
C PRO A 244 -11.05 -7.78 11.24
N HIS A 245 -10.12 -7.91 12.18
CA HIS A 245 -9.46 -6.75 12.77
C HIS A 245 -8.72 -5.96 11.68
N PRO A 246 -8.78 -4.61 11.65
CA PRO A 246 -8.15 -3.81 10.59
C PRO A 246 -6.67 -4.16 10.34
N LYS A 247 -5.88 -4.37 11.41
CA LYS A 247 -4.48 -4.84 11.30
C LYS A 247 -4.31 -6.13 10.47
N VAL A 248 -5.21 -7.10 10.63
CA VAL A 248 -5.17 -8.39 9.92
C VAL A 248 -5.45 -8.17 8.43
N GLN A 249 -6.47 -7.36 8.13
CA GLN A 249 -6.81 -6.99 6.76
C GLN A 249 -5.68 -6.18 6.10
N GLY A 250 -5.03 -5.30 6.86
CA GLY A 250 -3.86 -4.53 6.43
C GLY A 250 -2.73 -5.43 5.91
N VAL A 251 -2.37 -6.46 6.68
CA VAL A 251 -1.33 -7.46 6.31
C VAL A 251 -1.72 -8.23 5.04
N ILE A 252 -2.96 -8.71 4.96
CA ILE A 252 -3.45 -9.48 3.81
C ILE A 252 -3.38 -8.62 2.54
N ARG A 253 -3.86 -7.37 2.60
CA ARG A 253 -3.87 -6.46 1.45
C ARG A 253 -2.48 -5.95 1.09
N GLU A 254 -1.58 -5.78 2.07
CA GLU A 254 -0.17 -5.47 1.78
C GLU A 254 0.49 -6.58 0.95
N CYS A 255 0.26 -7.84 1.33
CA CYS A 255 0.74 -8.99 0.57
C CYS A 255 0.14 -9.04 -0.84
N GLY A 256 -1.16 -8.74 -0.97
CA GLY A 256 -1.82 -8.58 -2.26
C GLY A 256 -1.14 -7.53 -3.14
N GLY A 257 -0.91 -6.33 -2.59
CA GLY A 257 -0.24 -5.25 -3.31
C GLY A 257 1.15 -5.62 -3.80
N LYS A 258 1.97 -6.27 -2.95
CA LYS A 258 3.31 -6.76 -3.34
C LYS A 258 3.23 -7.84 -4.43
N MET A 259 2.25 -8.74 -4.34
CA MET A 259 2.01 -9.76 -5.36
C MET A 259 1.61 -9.12 -6.70
N HIS A 260 0.64 -8.21 -6.73
CA HIS A 260 0.22 -7.53 -7.96
C HIS A 260 1.35 -6.69 -8.57
N MET A 261 2.24 -6.10 -7.76
CA MET A 261 3.46 -5.42 -8.25
C MET A 261 4.41 -6.38 -8.94
N SER A 262 4.64 -7.58 -8.38
CA SER A 262 5.50 -8.59 -9.02
C SER A 262 4.94 -9.12 -10.35
N GLU A 263 3.64 -8.93 -10.59
CA GLU A 263 2.94 -9.29 -11.83
C GLU A 263 2.73 -8.11 -12.77
N GLU A 264 3.33 -6.94 -12.47
CA GLU A 264 3.16 -5.67 -13.21
C GLU A 264 1.69 -5.21 -13.31
N ASN A 265 0.82 -5.71 -12.44
CA ASN A 265 -0.61 -5.37 -12.35
C ASN A 265 -0.80 -4.12 -11.49
N TRP A 266 -0.31 -2.97 -11.97
CA TRP A 266 -0.24 -1.71 -11.20
C TRP A 266 -1.58 -1.22 -10.64
N LYS A 267 -2.68 -1.45 -11.36
CA LYS A 267 -4.01 -1.00 -10.95
C LYS A 267 -4.53 -1.74 -9.71
N GLU A 268 -4.40 -3.06 -9.72
CA GLU A 268 -4.81 -3.90 -8.59
C GLU A 268 -3.85 -3.70 -7.41
N ALA A 269 -2.55 -3.56 -7.68
CA ALA A 269 -1.57 -3.20 -6.66
C ALA A 269 -1.90 -1.87 -5.95
N GLN A 270 -2.30 -0.85 -6.71
CA GLN A 270 -2.69 0.44 -6.13
C GLN A 270 -3.90 0.28 -5.22
N SER A 271 -4.92 -0.46 -5.66
CA SER A 271 -6.13 -0.72 -4.87
C SER A 271 -5.79 -1.44 -3.57
N ASP A 272 -4.94 -2.46 -3.63
CA ASP A 272 -4.53 -3.25 -2.47
C ASP A 272 -3.66 -2.47 -1.49
N PHE A 273 -2.69 -1.69 -1.95
CA PHE A 273 -1.91 -0.83 -1.07
C PHE A 273 -2.75 0.28 -0.45
N PHE A 274 -3.71 0.85 -1.19
CA PHE A 274 -4.61 1.87 -0.63
C PHE A 274 -5.53 1.29 0.44
N GLU A 275 -6.10 0.11 0.21
CA GLU A 275 -6.89 -0.58 1.23
C GLU A 275 -6.05 -1.02 2.42
N SER A 276 -4.83 -1.53 2.18
CA SER A 276 -3.89 -1.86 3.24
C SER A 276 -3.54 -0.64 4.10
N PHE A 277 -3.28 0.51 3.47
CA PHE A 277 -3.01 1.78 4.15
C PHE A 277 -4.16 2.20 5.08
N LYS A 278 -5.41 2.22 4.58
CA LYS A 278 -6.58 2.56 5.39
C LYS A 278 -6.74 1.65 6.60
N ASN A 279 -6.57 0.34 6.39
CA ASN A 279 -6.68 -0.66 7.45
C ASN A 279 -5.57 -0.50 8.51
N TYR A 280 -4.34 -0.19 8.12
CA TYR A 280 -3.27 0.10 9.07
C TYR A 280 -3.46 1.43 9.80
N ASP A 281 -4.04 2.42 9.12
CA ASP A 281 -4.36 3.71 9.74
C ASP A 281 -5.45 3.59 10.80
N GLU A 282 -6.54 2.89 10.48
CA GLU A 282 -7.61 2.55 11.43
C GLU A 282 -7.09 1.71 12.61
N ALA A 283 -6.09 0.87 12.38
CA ALA A 283 -5.43 0.09 13.44
C ALA A 283 -4.42 0.90 14.27
N GLY A 284 -4.12 2.16 13.93
CA GLY A 284 -3.07 2.95 14.59
C GLY A 284 -1.65 2.42 14.38
N SER A 285 -1.44 1.57 13.37
CA SER A 285 -0.21 0.82 13.14
C SER A 285 0.82 1.66 12.37
N MET A 286 2.08 1.70 12.81
CA MET A 286 3.13 2.49 12.13
C MET A 286 3.46 2.00 10.71
N GLN A 287 3.13 0.75 10.41
CA GLN A 287 3.20 0.12 9.09
C GLN A 287 2.45 0.91 8.01
N ARG A 288 1.45 1.73 8.38
CA ARG A 288 0.77 2.64 7.44
C ARG A 288 1.73 3.54 6.66
N ILE A 289 2.81 4.01 7.28
CA ILE A 289 3.78 4.89 6.62
C ILE A 289 4.53 4.11 5.54
N GLN A 290 4.96 2.89 5.84
CA GLN A 290 5.65 2.03 4.89
C GLN A 290 4.74 1.68 3.69
N VAL A 291 3.51 1.26 3.96
CA VAL A 291 2.53 0.97 2.89
C VAL A 291 2.20 2.22 2.08
N LEU A 292 2.15 3.40 2.70
CA LEU A 292 1.95 4.64 1.97
C LEU A 292 3.10 4.94 1.01
N LYS A 293 4.36 4.65 1.38
CA LYS A 293 5.50 4.71 0.43
C LYS A 293 5.28 3.76 -0.75
N TYR A 294 4.78 2.54 -0.50
CA TYR A 294 4.48 1.57 -1.56
C TYR A 294 3.36 2.06 -2.49
N LEU A 295 2.27 2.60 -1.93
CA LEU A 295 1.18 3.19 -2.70
C LEU A 295 1.67 4.32 -3.62
N VAL A 296 2.52 5.19 -3.08
CA VAL A 296 3.10 6.31 -3.84
C VAL A 296 3.96 5.79 -5.00
N LEU A 297 4.82 4.80 -4.72
CA LEU A 297 5.64 4.15 -5.74
C LEU A 297 4.79 3.53 -6.85
N THR A 298 3.75 2.76 -6.48
CA THR A 298 2.81 2.15 -7.43
C THR A 298 2.07 3.19 -8.28
N THR A 299 1.72 4.35 -7.70
CA THR A 299 1.04 5.41 -8.43
C THR A 299 1.93 6.01 -9.53
N MET A 300 3.24 6.13 -9.29
CA MET A 300 4.22 6.55 -10.30
C MET A 300 4.43 5.48 -11.38
N LEU A 301 4.48 4.19 -11.02
CA LEU A 301 4.57 3.08 -11.97
C LEU A 301 3.33 2.95 -12.86
N MET A 302 2.14 3.21 -12.31
CA MET A 302 0.88 3.26 -13.05
C MET A 302 0.83 4.45 -14.04
N LYS A 303 1.79 5.38 -14.00
CA LYS A 303 1.82 6.62 -14.79
C LYS A 303 0.58 7.49 -14.55
N SER A 304 0.06 7.44 -13.33
CA SER A 304 -1.10 8.24 -12.93
C SER A 304 -0.71 9.72 -12.82
N THR A 305 -1.61 10.60 -13.25
CA THR A 305 -1.51 12.04 -13.01
C THR A 305 -2.15 12.46 -11.68
N ILE A 306 -2.83 11.54 -10.99
CA ILE A 306 -3.50 11.80 -9.72
C ILE A 306 -2.44 11.76 -8.60
N ASN A 307 -2.34 12.84 -7.83
CA ASN A 307 -1.45 12.86 -6.67
C ASN A 307 -2.05 11.99 -5.55
N PRO A 308 -1.36 10.94 -5.07
CA PRO A 308 -1.88 10.09 -4.01
C PRO A 308 -2.13 10.85 -2.71
N PHE A 309 -1.53 12.03 -2.49
CA PHE A 309 -1.73 12.89 -1.30
C PHE A 309 -2.91 13.86 -1.41
N ASP A 310 -3.63 13.90 -2.53
CA ASP A 310 -4.87 14.68 -2.66
C ASP A 310 -6.09 13.94 -2.07
N SER A 311 -5.98 12.62 -1.87
CA SER A 311 -7.01 11.81 -1.21
C SER A 311 -7.20 12.24 0.26
N GLN A 312 -8.44 12.19 0.74
CA GLN A 312 -8.79 12.65 2.09
C GLN A 312 -8.03 11.89 3.19
N GLU A 313 -7.72 10.62 2.93
CA GLU A 313 -7.08 9.68 3.86
C GLU A 313 -5.55 9.90 3.95
N THR A 314 -4.92 10.34 2.86
CA THR A 314 -3.45 10.48 2.76
C THR A 314 -3.00 11.92 2.94
N LYS A 315 -3.88 12.91 2.70
CA LYS A 315 -3.61 14.34 2.87
C LYS A 315 -3.01 14.72 4.22
N PRO A 316 -3.42 14.14 5.38
CA PRO A 316 -2.79 14.43 6.67
C PRO A 316 -1.30 14.09 6.72
N TYR A 317 -0.85 13.14 5.90
CA TYR A 317 0.52 12.63 5.89
C TYR A 317 1.45 13.42 4.97
N LYS A 318 0.94 14.37 4.17
CA LYS A 318 1.73 15.11 3.18
C LYS A 318 2.96 15.82 3.77
N ASN A 319 2.86 16.31 5.00
CA ASN A 319 3.95 17.01 5.69
C ASN A 319 4.71 16.13 6.69
N ASP A 320 4.45 14.81 6.73
CA ASP A 320 5.15 13.90 7.64
C ASP A 320 6.62 13.74 7.17
N PRO A 321 7.61 14.01 8.04
CA PRO A 321 9.03 13.88 7.68
C PRO A 321 9.39 12.51 7.11
N ARG A 322 8.74 11.44 7.59
CA ARG A 322 9.01 10.05 7.19
C ARG A 322 8.59 9.75 5.75
N ILE A 323 7.74 10.58 5.15
CA ILE A 323 7.26 10.44 3.76
C ILE A 323 7.59 11.63 2.86
N SER A 324 8.20 12.69 3.40
CA SER A 324 8.59 13.88 2.66
C SER A 324 9.35 13.55 1.37
N ALA A 325 10.34 12.64 1.42
CA ALA A 325 11.09 12.22 0.25
C ALA A 325 10.21 11.60 -0.86
N MET A 326 9.21 10.79 -0.51
CA MET A 326 8.27 10.23 -1.48
C MET A 326 7.31 11.28 -2.04
N THR A 327 6.94 12.27 -1.24
CA THR A 327 6.11 13.41 -1.67
C THR A 327 6.87 14.25 -2.69
N ASP A 328 8.13 14.56 -2.41
CA ASP A 328 9.04 15.26 -3.30
C ASP A 328 9.26 14.48 -4.63
N LEU A 329 9.36 13.14 -4.56
CA LEU A 329 9.47 12.30 -5.75
C LEU A 329 8.21 12.37 -6.63
N VAL A 330 7.02 12.33 -6.03
CA VAL A 330 5.75 12.50 -6.77
C VAL A 330 5.69 13.86 -7.43
N ASP A 331 6.03 14.92 -6.69
CA ASP A 331 5.99 16.29 -7.21
C ASP A 331 6.98 16.47 -8.37
N ALA A 332 8.19 15.90 -8.27
CA ALA A 332 9.16 15.87 -9.36
C ALA A 332 8.67 15.04 -10.56
N TYR A 333 8.05 13.89 -10.30
CA TYR A 333 7.47 13.02 -11.33
C TYR A 333 6.32 13.69 -12.09
N GLN A 334 5.43 14.41 -11.39
CA GLN A 334 4.30 15.12 -11.99
C GLN A 334 4.72 16.35 -12.80
N ARG A 335 5.84 16.98 -12.44
CA ARG A 335 6.42 18.12 -13.16
C ARG A 335 7.37 17.70 -14.28
N ASP A 336 7.57 16.40 -14.48
CA ASP A 336 8.55 15.80 -15.39
C ASP A 336 9.99 16.38 -15.19
N ASP A 337 10.33 16.73 -13.94
CA ASP A 337 11.65 17.28 -13.58
C ASP A 337 12.62 16.16 -13.18
N ILE A 338 13.36 15.67 -14.18
CA ILE A 338 14.34 14.59 -13.99
C ILE A 338 15.50 15.00 -13.06
N PHE A 339 15.94 16.26 -13.08
CA PHE A 339 17.08 16.68 -12.26
C PHE A 339 16.70 16.75 -10.79
N ARG A 340 15.49 17.24 -10.49
CA ARG A 340 14.97 17.23 -9.13
C ARG A 340 14.76 15.79 -8.67
N TYR A 341 14.17 14.92 -9.51
CA TYR A 341 13.99 13.50 -9.21
C TYR A 341 15.31 12.80 -8.86
N GLU A 342 16.36 12.96 -9.68
CA GLU A 342 17.67 12.36 -9.41
C GLU A 342 18.35 12.95 -8.17
N SER A 343 18.21 14.25 -7.92
CA SER A 343 18.71 14.88 -6.68
C SER A 343 18.03 14.28 -5.45
N ILE A 344 16.70 14.13 -5.48
CA ILE A 344 15.95 13.56 -4.35
C ILE A 344 16.40 12.13 -4.06
N LEU A 345 16.55 11.28 -5.08
CA LEU A 345 17.06 9.92 -4.88
C LEU A 345 18.49 9.91 -4.34
N LYS A 346 19.35 10.83 -4.80
CA LYS A 346 20.73 10.93 -4.31
C LYS A 346 20.79 11.37 -2.85
N ASP A 347 19.96 12.34 -2.46
CA ASP A 347 19.95 12.92 -1.12
C ASP A 347 19.26 12.01 -0.09
N ASN A 348 18.33 11.15 -0.52
CA ASN A 348 17.53 10.26 0.32
C ASN A 348 17.86 8.77 0.06
N GLN A 349 19.11 8.37 0.34
CA GLN A 349 19.58 6.98 0.18
C GLN A 349 18.86 5.98 1.12
N ASP A 350 18.23 6.47 2.18
CA ASP A 350 17.40 5.68 3.10
C ASP A 350 16.20 5.04 2.40
N LEU A 351 15.67 5.66 1.34
CA LEU A 351 14.60 5.07 0.52
C LEU A 351 15.03 3.75 -0.13
N LEU A 352 16.30 3.64 -0.52
CA LEU A 352 16.86 2.45 -1.15
C LEU A 352 17.24 1.36 -0.14
N ALA A 353 17.19 1.66 1.17
CA ALA A 353 17.36 0.66 2.21
C ALA A 353 16.14 -0.29 2.30
N ASP A 354 14.96 0.15 1.84
CA ASP A 354 13.79 -0.73 1.72
C ASP A 354 13.95 -1.64 0.48
N PRO A 355 14.04 -2.97 0.65
CA PRO A 355 14.26 -3.89 -0.46
C PRO A 355 13.17 -3.81 -1.54
N PHE A 356 11.92 -3.57 -1.14
CA PHE A 356 10.80 -3.51 -2.06
C PHE A 356 10.82 -2.23 -2.90
N ILE A 357 11.22 -1.10 -2.30
CA ILE A 357 11.39 0.16 -3.05
C ILE A 357 12.57 0.03 -4.01
N ALA A 358 13.71 -0.48 -3.53
CA ALA A 358 14.92 -0.65 -4.33
C ALA A 358 14.69 -1.51 -5.59
N GLU A 359 13.88 -2.57 -5.49
CA GLU A 359 13.55 -3.44 -6.63
C GLU A 359 12.71 -2.75 -7.72
N ASN A 360 11.85 -1.79 -7.34
CA ASN A 360 10.84 -1.21 -8.24
C ASN A 360 11.14 0.24 -8.68
N ILE A 361 12.01 0.96 -7.97
CA ILE A 361 12.32 2.37 -8.25
C ILE A 361 13.07 2.57 -9.58
N ASP A 362 13.82 1.57 -10.03
CA ASP A 362 14.56 1.63 -11.30
C ASP A 362 13.61 1.78 -12.49
N GLU A 363 12.45 1.11 -12.45
CA GLU A 363 11.44 1.22 -13.51
C GLU A 363 10.77 2.61 -13.51
N VAL A 364 10.55 3.23 -12.35
CA VAL A 364 10.11 4.64 -12.28
C VAL A 364 11.16 5.56 -12.88
N SER A 365 12.44 5.35 -12.54
CA SER A 365 13.57 6.14 -13.04
C SER A 365 13.70 6.02 -14.55
N ARG A 366 13.54 4.82 -15.10
CA ARG A 366 13.51 4.56 -16.55
C ARG A 366 12.36 5.29 -17.24
N ASN A 367 11.16 5.28 -16.64
CA ASN A 367 10.01 6.01 -17.15
C ASN A 367 10.24 7.52 -17.16
N MET A 368 10.86 8.07 -16.11
CA MET A 368 11.26 9.49 -16.04
C MET A 368 12.27 9.86 -17.13
N ARG A 369 13.33 9.06 -17.30
CA ARG A 369 14.33 9.25 -18.38
C ARG A 369 13.70 9.20 -19.76
N THR A 370 12.78 8.25 -19.98
CA THR A 370 12.05 8.12 -21.24
C THR A 370 11.23 9.37 -21.55
N LYS A 371 10.48 9.90 -20.56
CA LYS A 371 9.74 11.16 -20.73
C LYS A 371 10.66 12.35 -21.01
N ALA A 372 11.75 12.48 -20.25
CA ALA A 372 12.72 13.55 -20.43
C ALA A 372 13.37 13.52 -21.83
N ILE A 373 13.72 12.34 -22.34
CA ILE A 373 14.23 12.16 -23.71
C ILE A 373 13.17 12.59 -24.72
N LEU A 374 11.93 12.12 -24.61
CA LEU A 374 10.85 12.49 -25.53
C LEU A 374 10.61 14.01 -25.57
N MET A 375 10.63 14.67 -24.40
CA MET A 375 10.52 16.13 -24.32
C MET A 375 11.71 16.85 -24.94
N LEU A 376 12.93 16.33 -24.75
CA LEU A 376 14.15 16.95 -25.27
C LEU A 376 14.26 16.82 -26.79
N ILE A 377 13.85 15.68 -27.36
CA ILE A 377 13.98 15.42 -28.81
C ILE A 377 12.82 15.97 -29.63
N ALA A 378 11.68 16.30 -29.00
CA ALA A 378 10.48 16.79 -29.68
C ALA A 378 10.71 17.90 -30.73
N PRO A 379 11.60 18.90 -30.53
CA PRO A 379 11.83 19.95 -31.53
C PRO A 379 12.87 19.58 -32.61
N TYR A 380 13.50 18.41 -32.57
CA TYR A 380 14.63 18.06 -33.45
C TYR A 380 14.26 16.94 -34.43
N THR A 381 14.56 17.15 -35.72
CA THR A 381 14.47 16.10 -36.76
C THR A 381 15.75 15.26 -36.85
N ARG A 382 16.89 15.79 -36.39
CA ARG A 382 18.17 15.09 -36.32
C ARG A 382 18.95 15.55 -35.09
N PHE A 383 19.47 14.61 -34.32
CA PHE A 383 20.25 14.90 -33.12
C PHE A 383 21.35 13.84 -32.90
N THR A 384 22.37 14.18 -32.11
CA THR A 384 23.42 13.23 -31.70
C THR A 384 23.04 12.53 -30.40
N LEU A 385 23.43 11.27 -30.22
CA LEU A 385 23.24 10.55 -28.95
C LEU A 385 23.98 11.24 -27.80
N GLN A 386 25.16 11.80 -28.10
CA GLN A 386 25.97 12.56 -27.14
C GLN A 386 25.24 13.80 -26.59
N PHE A 387 24.51 14.52 -27.45
CA PHE A 387 23.73 15.70 -27.03
C PHE A 387 22.70 15.34 -25.95
N ILE A 388 22.01 14.21 -26.10
CA ILE A 388 21.04 13.74 -25.11
C ILE A 388 21.74 13.28 -23.83
N ALA A 389 22.82 12.52 -23.97
CA ALA A 389 23.60 12.01 -22.84
C ALA A 389 24.10 13.14 -21.93
N GLU A 390 24.67 14.19 -22.52
CA GLU A 390 25.15 15.37 -21.78
C GLU A 390 24.01 16.17 -21.13
N ARG A 391 22.89 16.31 -21.84
CA ARG A 391 21.77 17.12 -21.33
C ARG A 391 21.04 16.44 -20.19
N ILE A 392 20.85 15.13 -20.26
CA ILE A 392 20.13 14.34 -19.24
C ILE A 392 21.07 13.78 -18.16
N LYS A 393 22.39 13.79 -18.40
CA LYS A 393 23.44 13.25 -17.51
C LYS A 393 23.39 11.72 -17.34
N ILE A 394 23.05 11.01 -18.39
CA ILE A 394 23.05 9.54 -18.45
C ILE A 394 24.05 9.04 -19.50
N PRO A 395 24.62 7.82 -19.36
CA PRO A 395 25.58 7.29 -20.32
C PRO A 395 24.95 7.12 -21.71
N VAL A 396 25.76 7.30 -22.76
CA VAL A 396 25.32 7.16 -24.17
C VAL A 396 24.71 5.79 -24.44
N SER A 397 25.21 4.73 -23.79
CA SER A 397 24.64 3.37 -23.90
C SER A 397 23.18 3.34 -23.47
N GLU A 398 22.85 3.97 -22.34
CA GLU A 398 21.49 3.97 -21.81
C GLU A 398 20.56 4.82 -22.68
N VAL A 399 21.05 5.94 -23.22
CA VAL A 399 20.30 6.74 -24.22
C VAL A 399 19.95 5.88 -25.43
N GLN A 400 20.92 5.10 -25.93
CA GLN A 400 20.71 4.20 -27.06
C GLN A 400 19.68 3.11 -26.74
N ASP A 401 19.72 2.53 -25.54
CA ASP A 401 18.76 1.52 -25.09
C ASP A 401 17.33 2.08 -24.99
N ILE A 402 17.17 3.28 -24.40
CA ILE A 402 15.85 3.93 -24.28
C ILE A 402 15.29 4.27 -25.66
N LEU A 403 16.10 4.86 -26.55
CA LEU A 403 15.68 5.18 -27.91
C LEU A 403 15.37 3.92 -28.72
N GLY A 404 16.14 2.85 -28.53
CA GLY A 404 15.88 1.55 -29.16
C GLY A 404 14.51 1.01 -28.78
N VAL A 405 14.17 1.02 -27.49
CA VAL A 405 12.83 0.60 -27.01
C VAL A 405 11.74 1.51 -27.56
N LEU A 406 11.93 2.83 -27.57
CA LEU A 406 10.95 3.78 -28.12
C LEU A 406 10.67 3.56 -29.62
N ILE A 407 11.69 3.19 -30.39
CA ILE A 407 11.57 2.89 -31.83
C ILE A 407 10.84 1.57 -32.04
N VAL A 408 11.19 0.53 -31.29
CA VAL A 408 10.53 -0.78 -31.36
C VAL A 408 9.06 -0.69 -30.95
N ASP A 409 8.75 0.09 -29.91
CA ASP A 409 7.38 0.39 -29.45
C ASP A 409 6.59 1.28 -30.42
N LYS A 410 7.20 1.75 -31.51
CA LYS A 410 6.63 2.70 -32.49
C LYS A 410 6.19 4.04 -31.86
N LYS A 411 6.66 4.35 -30.65
CA LYS A 411 6.44 5.65 -29.98
C LYS A 411 7.30 6.75 -30.61
N LEU A 412 8.42 6.38 -31.21
CA LEU A 412 9.31 7.26 -31.94
C LEU A 412 9.61 6.66 -33.33
N GLN A 413 9.18 7.33 -34.40
CA GLN A 413 9.57 6.95 -35.76
C GLN A 413 10.94 7.55 -36.04
N ALA A 414 12.01 6.79 -35.80
CA ALA A 414 13.37 7.26 -36.00
C ALA A 414 14.32 6.13 -36.39
N LYS A 415 15.42 6.49 -37.03
CA LYS A 415 16.54 5.62 -37.40
C LYS A 415 17.79 6.03 -36.65
N ILE A 416 18.42 5.06 -35.99
CA ILE A 416 19.70 5.26 -35.29
C ILE A 416 20.84 4.91 -36.25
N ASN A 417 21.69 5.88 -36.56
CA ASN A 417 22.95 5.66 -37.24
C ASN A 417 24.05 5.44 -36.19
N GLN A 418 24.38 4.17 -35.94
CA GLN A 418 25.35 3.78 -34.91
C GLN A 418 26.80 4.14 -35.27
N GLN A 419 27.15 4.23 -36.56
CA GLN A 419 28.51 4.63 -36.97
C GLN A 419 28.79 6.11 -36.66
N ASN A 420 27.80 6.97 -36.90
CA ASN A 420 27.93 8.42 -36.68
C ASN A 420 27.39 8.89 -35.32
N GLY A 421 26.78 8.01 -34.52
CA GLY A 421 26.13 8.37 -33.26
C GLY A 421 25.00 9.39 -33.42
N THR A 422 24.29 9.36 -34.54
CA THR A 422 23.19 10.29 -34.86
C THR A 422 21.87 9.56 -34.99
N VAL A 423 20.78 10.23 -34.64
CA VAL A 423 19.41 9.73 -34.78
C VAL A 423 18.66 10.68 -35.69
N GLU A 424 18.02 10.12 -36.70
CA GLU A 424 17.18 10.83 -37.65
C GLU A 424 15.73 10.44 -37.39
N VAL A 425 14.91 11.41 -37.00
CA VAL A 425 13.48 11.22 -36.83
C VAL A 425 12.86 11.22 -38.22
N GLU A 426 12.14 10.16 -38.54
CA GLU A 426 11.37 10.09 -39.77
C GLU A 426 10.23 11.09 -39.68
N ASP A 427 10.32 12.12 -40.52
CA ASP A 427 9.30 13.15 -40.60
C ASP A 427 8.01 12.49 -41.11
N SER A 428 6.98 12.43 -40.26
CA SER A 428 5.62 12.18 -40.73
C SER A 428 5.16 13.26 -41.73
N GLN A 429 5.90 14.38 -41.84
CA GLN A 429 5.81 15.34 -42.94
C GLN A 429 6.07 14.75 -44.33
N GLY A 430 6.44 13.47 -44.48
CA GLY A 430 6.26 12.79 -45.77
C GLY A 430 4.81 12.91 -46.27
N SER A 431 3.83 12.76 -45.36
CA SER A 431 2.41 13.04 -45.61
C SER A 431 2.16 14.51 -45.91
N ASP A 432 2.77 15.45 -45.17
CA ASP A 432 2.54 16.88 -45.41
C ASP A 432 3.15 17.35 -46.71
N LYS A 433 4.36 16.90 -47.06
CA LYS A 433 4.96 17.14 -48.39
C LYS A 433 4.13 16.51 -49.49
N GLU A 434 3.63 15.30 -49.29
CA GLU A 434 2.73 14.66 -50.24
C GLU A 434 1.41 15.45 -50.36
N HIS A 435 0.86 15.94 -49.25
CA HIS A 435 -0.34 16.78 -49.22
C HIS A 435 -0.11 18.13 -49.89
N LEU A 436 1.02 18.78 -49.62
CA LEU A 436 1.46 20.02 -50.28
C LEU A 436 1.68 19.81 -51.77
N ASN A 437 2.26 18.67 -52.18
CA ASN A 437 2.40 18.31 -53.58
C ASN A 437 1.03 18.09 -54.24
N ARG A 438 0.10 17.37 -53.59
CA ARG A 438 -1.28 17.20 -54.08
C ARG A 438 -2.02 18.54 -54.18
N LEU A 439 -1.83 19.45 -53.22
CA LEU A 439 -2.38 20.81 -53.28
C LEU A 439 -1.76 21.61 -54.43
N ARG A 440 -0.46 21.45 -54.68
CA ARG A 440 0.23 22.07 -55.81
C ARG A 440 -0.28 21.53 -57.14
N ASP A 441 -0.50 20.23 -57.24
CA ASP A 441 -1.08 19.58 -58.43
C ASP A 441 -2.53 20.04 -58.68
N TRP A 442 -3.31 20.25 -57.62
CA TRP A 442 -4.63 20.87 -57.72
C TRP A 442 -4.55 22.32 -58.18
N THR A 443 -3.60 23.08 -57.65
CA THR A 443 -3.40 24.48 -58.02
C THR A 443 -3.03 24.60 -59.49
N SER A 444 -2.12 23.76 -59.98
CA SER A 444 -1.74 23.74 -61.40
C SER A 444 -2.87 23.24 -62.31
N ALA A 445 -3.68 22.28 -61.87
CA ALA A 445 -4.86 21.83 -62.60
C ALA A 445 -5.91 22.96 -62.71
N VAL A 446 -6.14 23.73 -61.65
CA VAL A 446 -7.04 24.89 -61.66
C VAL A 446 -6.49 26.00 -62.55
N GLU A 447 -5.18 26.27 -62.51
CA GLU A 447 -4.52 27.25 -63.37
C GLU A 447 -4.65 26.86 -64.85
N THR A 448 -4.44 25.57 -65.16
CA THR A 448 -4.61 25.03 -66.53
C THR A 448 -6.07 25.11 -66.99
N LEU A 449 -7.03 24.85 -66.10
CA LEU A 449 -8.45 25.01 -66.40
C LEU A 449 -8.80 26.49 -66.64
N TRP A 450 -8.23 27.41 -65.85
CA TRP A 450 -8.42 28.85 -66.01
C TRP A 450 -7.86 29.34 -67.35
N THR A 451 -6.64 28.95 -67.72
CA THR A 451 -6.03 29.34 -69.01
C THR A 451 -6.83 28.79 -70.19
N THR A 452 -7.25 27.52 -70.11
CA THR A 452 -8.03 26.91 -71.19
C THR A 452 -9.41 27.52 -71.35
N VAL A 453 -10.08 27.90 -70.26
CA VAL A 453 -11.41 28.55 -70.34
C VAL A 453 -11.32 29.99 -70.82
N LEU A 454 -10.36 30.79 -70.33
CA LEU A 454 -10.35 32.23 -70.57
C LEU A 454 -9.47 32.67 -71.74
N ASN A 455 -8.35 31.99 -72.00
CA ASN A 455 -7.43 32.37 -73.08
C ASN A 455 -7.66 31.53 -74.34
N ASP A 456 -7.85 30.22 -74.18
CA ASP A 456 -7.98 29.32 -75.33
C ASP A 456 -9.44 29.03 -75.70
N GLY A 457 -10.37 29.24 -74.77
CA GLY A 457 -11.80 29.04 -74.96
C GLY A 457 -12.36 30.03 -75.97
N ASP A 458 -12.74 29.54 -77.14
CA ASP A 458 -13.27 30.35 -78.25
C ASP A 458 -14.50 31.21 -77.87
N GLY A 459 -15.17 30.92 -76.74
CA GLY A 459 -16.29 31.71 -76.24
C GLY A 459 -15.92 33.00 -75.49
N PHE A 460 -14.66 33.17 -75.06
CA PHE A 460 -14.19 34.34 -74.30
C PHE A 460 -13.11 35.16 -75.00
N LYS A 461 -12.57 34.67 -76.12
CA LYS A 461 -11.73 35.48 -77.00
C LYS A 461 -12.56 36.68 -77.43
N LEU A 462 -12.13 37.88 -77.06
CA LEU A 462 -12.57 39.10 -77.70
C LEU A 462 -12.24 38.92 -79.17
N GLU A 463 -13.23 38.61 -80.01
CA GLU A 463 -13.07 38.66 -81.45
C GLU A 463 -12.50 40.05 -81.76
N ASP A 464 -11.25 40.06 -82.23
CA ASP A 464 -10.57 41.28 -82.61
C ASP A 464 -11.47 42.05 -83.57
N ALA A 465 -12.01 43.16 -83.06
CA ALA A 465 -12.80 44.12 -83.79
C ALA A 465 -11.92 44.69 -84.91
N GLN A 466 -11.87 43.98 -86.02
CA GLN A 466 -11.23 44.37 -87.25
C GLN A 466 -12.16 45.36 -87.96
N GLY A 467 -12.23 46.58 -87.42
CA GLY A 467 -12.97 47.66 -88.05
C GLY A 467 -13.41 48.73 -87.06
N GLY A 468 -12.70 49.85 -87.04
CA GLY A 468 -13.22 51.05 -86.37
C GLY A 468 -12.12 52.02 -85.98
N ALA A 469 -12.03 53.09 -86.74
CA ALA A 469 -11.16 54.22 -86.48
C ALA A 469 -11.30 54.79 -85.06
N GLY A 470 -10.16 55.00 -84.41
CA GLY A 470 -9.86 56.09 -83.49
C GLY A 470 -10.68 56.19 -82.20
N PHE A 471 -10.05 55.87 -81.06
CA PHE A 471 -10.06 56.72 -79.86
C PHE A 471 -8.82 56.40 -79.01
N PRO A 472 -8.03 57.41 -78.56
CA PRO A 472 -6.89 57.18 -77.70
C PRO A 472 -7.35 57.18 -76.24
N GLY A 473 -7.00 56.15 -75.48
CA GLY A 473 -7.04 56.21 -74.01
C GLY A 473 -7.69 55.02 -73.35
N MET A 474 -6.86 54.30 -72.59
CA MET A 474 -7.12 53.32 -71.51
C MET A 474 -6.46 51.99 -71.82
N ASN A 475 -5.12 52.02 -71.93
CA ASN A 475 -4.30 50.84 -71.80
C ASN A 475 -4.34 50.45 -70.31
N PHE A 476 -5.16 49.46 -69.93
CA PHE A 476 -5.07 48.83 -68.61
C PHE A 476 -3.98 47.76 -68.68
N PRO A 477 -2.80 47.95 -68.08
CA PRO A 477 -1.80 46.90 -68.01
C PRO A 477 -2.26 45.92 -66.92
N MET A 478 -2.95 44.85 -67.31
CA MET A 478 -3.09 43.65 -66.48
C MET A 478 -1.79 42.82 -66.61
N GLY A 479 -0.66 43.46 -66.29
CA GLY A 479 0.60 42.78 -66.05
C GLY A 479 0.72 42.55 -64.55
N PHE A 480 0.31 41.37 -64.08
CA PHE A 480 0.63 40.93 -62.72
C PHE A 480 2.08 40.44 -62.76
N ASP A 481 3.02 41.36 -62.54
CA ASP A 481 4.45 41.04 -62.49
C ASP A 481 4.73 40.25 -61.19
N PRO A 482 5.17 38.98 -61.27
CA PRO A 482 5.27 38.08 -60.12
C PRO A 482 6.42 38.42 -59.14
N ALA A 483 7.13 39.53 -59.36
CA ALA A 483 8.27 39.97 -58.55
C ALA A 483 8.00 41.22 -57.69
N GLY A 484 6.77 41.73 -57.63
CA GLY A 484 6.41 42.85 -56.76
C GLY A 484 6.26 42.43 -55.29
N PRO A 485 6.90 43.12 -54.32
CA PRO A 485 6.80 42.75 -52.90
C PRO A 485 5.36 42.85 -52.40
N ILE A 486 4.91 41.76 -51.77
CA ILE A 486 3.57 41.59 -51.18
C ILE A 486 3.24 42.84 -50.33
N PRO A 487 2.20 43.62 -50.66
CA PRO A 487 1.94 44.87 -49.97
C PRO A 487 1.52 44.58 -48.53
N SER A 488 2.29 45.16 -47.60
CA SER A 488 2.06 45.09 -46.16
C SER A 488 0.66 45.59 -45.82
N ARG A 489 -0.10 44.77 -45.09
CA ARG A 489 -1.45 45.05 -44.59
C ARG A 489 -1.44 46.30 -43.71
N GLY A 490 -1.77 47.45 -44.31
CA GLY A 490 -2.19 48.65 -43.58
C GLY A 490 -3.57 48.44 -42.93
N PRO A 491 -3.85 49.06 -41.76
CA PRO A 491 -5.02 48.74 -40.97
C PRO A 491 -6.21 49.64 -41.31
N GLY A 492 -7.40 49.04 -41.39
CA GLY A 492 -8.68 49.73 -41.51
C GLY A 492 -9.55 49.11 -42.60
N ARG A 493 -10.86 49.04 -42.47
CA ARG A 493 -11.79 49.53 -41.45
C ARG A 493 -13.10 48.80 -41.72
N ARG A 494 -13.82 48.45 -40.65
CA ARG A 494 -15.21 47.98 -40.66
C ARG A 494 -16.08 48.80 -41.64
N GLY A 495 -16.84 48.10 -42.49
CA GLY A 495 -17.92 48.65 -43.32
C GLY A 495 -18.73 47.49 -43.87
N ALA A 496 -19.68 46.99 -43.08
CA ALA A 496 -21.09 47.37 -43.15
C ALA A 496 -21.83 46.57 -44.22
N ALA A 497 -22.49 45.53 -43.72
CA ALA A 497 -23.53 44.77 -44.37
C ALA A 497 -24.60 45.67 -45.01
N ARG A 498 -24.83 45.48 -46.30
CA ARG A 498 -26.06 45.75 -47.07
C ARG A 498 -25.98 44.77 -48.25
N GLY A 499 -26.85 43.79 -48.42
CA GLY A 499 -28.28 43.79 -48.17
C GLY A 499 -29.00 44.01 -49.50
N ARG A 500 -29.42 42.90 -50.13
CA ARG A 500 -30.42 42.70 -51.21
C ARG A 500 -29.89 41.57 -52.09
N GLY A 501 -30.50 40.40 -52.08
CA GLY A 501 -31.83 40.12 -52.59
C GLY A 501 -31.60 39.14 -53.73
N GLY A 502 -31.93 37.86 -53.56
CA GLY A 502 -33.30 37.40 -53.77
C GLY A 502 -33.40 36.86 -55.20
N GLY A 503 -33.20 35.56 -55.36
CA GLY A 503 -33.34 34.87 -56.66
C GLY A 503 -33.35 33.37 -56.42
N LYS A 504 -34.56 32.82 -56.35
CA LYS A 504 -34.87 31.41 -56.09
C LYS A 504 -34.43 30.51 -57.26
N LEU A 505 -34.07 29.27 -56.88
CA LEU A 505 -34.46 27.96 -57.46
C LEU A 505 -34.95 27.96 -58.91
N VAL A 506 -34.34 27.10 -59.75
CA VAL A 506 -35.00 25.99 -60.48
C VAL A 506 -33.89 25.06 -61.04
N ALA A 507 -34.11 23.75 -60.89
CA ALA A 507 -33.33 22.62 -61.41
C ALA A 507 -33.69 22.31 -62.90
N PRO A 508 -33.62 21.07 -63.38
CA PRO A 508 -32.46 20.28 -63.83
C PRO A 508 -32.49 20.01 -65.36
N ILE A 509 -31.36 19.57 -65.93
CA ILE A 509 -31.21 18.30 -66.70
C ILE A 509 -29.81 17.78 -66.39
#